data_AF-A0A974X7X6-F1
#
_entry.id   AF-A0A974X7X6-F1
#
_cell.length_a   1.000
_cell.length_b   1.000
_cell.length_c   1.000
_cell.angle_alpha   90.00
_cell.angle_beta   90.00
_cell.angle_gamma   90.00
#
_symmetry.space_group_name_H-M   'P 1'
#
loop_
_entity.id
_entity.type
_entity.pdbx_description
1 polymer ?
#
loop_
_entity_poly.entity_id
_entity_poly.type
_entity_poly.pdbx_seq_one_letter_code
_entity_poly.pdbx_strand_id
1 'polypeptide(L)'
;MKKVIDKIFYTNSIKLFYILFFLSTIFFVFIKSKIFYIISVIMSCIIFGYRLINRHKKIKMLEFYSLDDEKQTNDRKMRSYQFSDCVAIVVNVILCISMDEVFMKYYGNSLIWIVVCYASIYFVSVYFSIQKNLITLKVLCVLMSTMQGLLIFLGLIIFVVIMLSVFVHGNCVNIPNLFDKSQIDSIVMWGFIFEKMPLITSVTASISIILYIVLIFGTPYYQYNKLIYAFKTAIIIFTLCSIVMFFVINIATDSIVQFAHEKGKMLLENMPNDTIDMSIYDYYKNFSKTNLSNLVYLLLLPYTFGILVSGLIIDIKKNMNVKKADKAFEVIMTHKWLEIDYYLKKYYYYGGDKSKMQMFEQINIISNKLK
;
A
#
# COMPACT_ATOMS: atom_id res chain seq x y z
N MET A 1 27.69 24.83 7.94
CA MET A 1 27.06 24.20 6.76
C MET A 1 26.76 22.70 6.97
N LYS A 2 27.74 21.86 7.32
CA LYS A 2 27.57 20.39 7.54
C LYS A 2 26.44 20.01 8.51
N LYS A 3 26.36 20.63 9.69
CA LYS A 3 25.27 20.42 10.68
C LYS A 3 23.86 20.74 10.15
N VAL A 4 23.72 21.72 9.26
CA VAL A 4 22.42 22.12 8.68
C VAL A 4 21.99 21.11 7.61
N ILE A 5 22.94 20.70 6.78
CA ILE A 5 22.76 19.66 5.76
C ILE A 5 22.34 18.35 6.44
N ASP A 6 23.05 17.91 7.49
CA ASP A 6 22.70 16.72 8.26
C ASP A 6 21.29 16.82 8.86
N LYS A 7 20.91 17.99 9.39
CA LYS A 7 19.57 18.22 9.93
C LYS A 7 18.49 18.03 8.86
N ILE A 8 18.70 18.51 7.63
CA ILE A 8 17.76 18.30 6.51
C ILE A 8 17.62 16.80 6.18
N PHE A 9 18.70 16.02 6.24
CA PHE A 9 18.65 14.56 6.01
C PHE A 9 17.91 13.78 7.11
N TYR A 10 17.93 14.27 8.35
CA TYR A 10 17.28 13.61 9.49
C TYR A 10 15.90 14.14 9.85
N THR A 11 15.51 15.27 9.28
CA THR A 11 14.19 15.86 9.53
C THR A 11 13.09 14.94 8.97
N ASN A 12 11.96 14.86 9.67
CA ASN A 12 10.78 14.17 9.17
C ASN A 12 10.42 14.70 7.78
N SER A 13 10.31 13.83 6.79
CA SER A 13 10.06 14.23 5.40
C SER A 13 8.74 14.94 5.22
N ILE A 14 7.72 14.60 6.01
CA ILE A 14 6.43 15.29 5.98
C ILE A 14 6.60 16.76 6.40
N LYS A 15 7.38 17.01 7.46
CA LYS A 15 7.67 18.38 7.91
C LYS A 15 8.46 19.15 6.86
N LEU A 16 9.47 18.54 6.26
CA LEU A 16 10.25 19.16 5.20
C LEU A 16 9.38 19.46 3.97
N PHE A 17 8.48 18.54 3.62
CA PHE A 17 7.53 18.72 2.52
C PHE A 17 6.65 19.95 2.76
N TYR A 18 6.04 20.08 3.93
CA TYR A 18 5.24 21.26 4.24
C TYR A 18 6.05 22.57 4.19
N ILE A 19 7.29 22.57 4.67
CA ILE A 19 8.16 23.75 4.61
C ILE A 19 8.46 24.13 3.14
N LEU A 20 8.85 23.15 2.32
CA LEU A 20 9.17 23.38 0.90
C LEU A 20 7.92 23.78 0.10
N PHE A 21 6.78 23.16 0.38
CA PHE A 21 5.50 23.49 -0.23
C PHE A 21 5.06 24.92 0.14
N PHE A 22 5.16 25.30 1.42
CA PHE A 22 4.81 26.65 1.84
C PHE A 22 5.73 27.70 1.19
N LEU A 23 7.04 27.42 1.13
CA LEU A 23 8.00 28.27 0.42
C LEU A 23 7.65 28.40 -1.07
N SER A 24 7.36 27.30 -1.77
CA SER A 24 7.00 27.35 -3.19
C SER A 24 5.70 28.10 -3.44
N THR A 25 4.70 27.96 -2.57
CA THR A 25 3.44 28.73 -2.66
C THR A 25 3.66 30.22 -2.41
N ILE A 26 4.47 30.60 -1.43
CA ILE A 26 4.84 32.00 -1.19
C ILE A 26 5.53 32.57 -2.44
N PHE A 27 6.54 31.89 -2.97
CA PHE A 27 7.23 32.34 -4.16
C PHE A 27 6.28 32.50 -5.35
N PHE A 28 5.33 31.59 -5.52
CA PHE A 28 4.31 31.70 -6.58
C PHE A 28 3.40 32.92 -6.38
N VAL A 29 2.93 33.17 -5.16
CA VAL A 29 2.05 34.32 -4.87
C VAL A 29 2.76 35.65 -5.11
N PHE A 30 4.04 35.77 -4.74
CA PHE A 30 4.80 37.01 -4.88
C PHE A 30 5.36 37.24 -6.30
N ILE A 31 5.92 36.21 -6.94
CA ILE A 31 6.56 36.34 -8.26
C ILE A 31 5.52 36.21 -9.40
N LYS A 32 4.39 35.55 -9.14
CA LYS A 32 3.33 35.25 -10.13
C LYS A 32 3.83 34.57 -11.40
N SER A 33 4.94 33.83 -11.31
CA SER A 33 5.54 33.12 -12.45
C SER A 33 5.36 31.61 -12.31
N LYS A 34 4.68 31.02 -13.30
CA LYS A 34 4.51 29.56 -13.42
C LYS A 34 5.85 28.84 -13.56
N ILE A 35 6.81 29.42 -14.30
CA ILE A 35 8.13 28.83 -14.54
C ILE A 35 8.91 28.66 -13.23
N PHE A 36 8.93 29.70 -12.37
CA PHE A 36 9.61 29.62 -11.09
C PHE A 36 8.99 28.59 -10.14
N TYR A 37 7.65 28.47 -10.15
CA TYR A 37 6.98 27.43 -9.38
C TYR A 37 7.38 26.03 -9.84
N ILE A 38 7.34 25.75 -11.15
CA ILE A 38 7.75 24.46 -11.73
C ILE A 38 9.21 24.13 -11.34
N ILE A 39 10.13 25.09 -11.46
CA ILE A 39 11.52 24.92 -11.04
C ILE A 39 11.61 24.56 -9.54
N SER A 40 10.86 25.26 -8.68
CA SER A 40 10.88 25.01 -7.23
C SER A 40 10.37 23.60 -6.87
N VAL A 41 9.37 23.10 -7.59
CA VAL A 41 8.80 21.77 -7.39
C VAL A 41 9.76 20.70 -7.90
N ILE A 42 10.38 20.89 -9.07
CA ILE A 42 11.43 20.00 -9.59
C ILE A 42 12.60 19.92 -8.61
N MET A 43 13.06 21.06 -8.08
CA MET A 43 14.13 21.10 -7.08
C MET A 43 13.73 20.35 -5.80
N SER A 44 12.46 20.46 -5.37
CA SER A 44 11.94 19.69 -4.25
C SER A 44 11.99 18.19 -4.52
N CYS A 45 11.58 17.73 -5.72
CA CYS A 45 11.69 16.33 -6.14
C CYS A 45 13.14 15.82 -6.11
N ILE A 46 14.11 16.61 -6.59
CA ILE A 46 15.54 16.26 -6.56
C ILE A 46 16.02 16.10 -5.10
N ILE A 47 15.64 17.01 -4.21
CA ILE A 47 16.01 16.95 -2.78
C ILE A 47 15.45 15.65 -2.16
N PHE A 48 14.18 15.33 -2.38
CA PHE A 48 13.58 14.11 -1.85
C PHE A 48 14.21 12.84 -2.45
N GLY A 49 14.50 12.83 -3.75
CA GLY A 49 15.19 11.72 -4.41
C GLY A 49 16.58 11.46 -3.83
N TYR A 50 17.37 12.52 -3.64
CA TYR A 50 18.70 12.42 -3.03
C TYR A 50 18.63 11.92 -1.57
N ARG A 51 17.65 12.40 -0.78
CA ARG A 51 17.41 11.92 0.60
C ARG A 51 17.05 10.44 0.63
N LEU A 52 16.19 9.99 -0.28
CA LEU A 52 15.78 8.59 -0.38
C LEU A 52 16.99 7.68 -0.65
N ILE A 53 17.85 8.04 -1.61
CA ILE A 53 19.07 7.30 -1.94
C ILE A 53 20.04 7.25 -0.75
N ASN A 54 20.30 8.40 -0.12
CA ASN A 54 21.24 8.48 1.00
C ASN A 54 20.75 7.65 2.20
N ARG A 55 19.46 7.76 2.55
CA ARG A 55 18.84 6.95 3.61
C ARG A 55 18.92 5.47 3.31
N HIS A 56 18.65 5.07 2.06
CA HIS A 56 18.73 3.66 1.66
C HIS A 56 20.12 3.07 1.87
N LYS A 57 21.16 3.83 1.51
CA LYS A 57 22.56 3.42 1.74
C LYS A 57 22.84 3.24 3.23
N LYS A 58 22.50 4.22 4.07
CA LYS A 58 22.72 4.16 5.54
C LYS A 58 21.94 3.04 6.23
N ILE A 59 20.70 2.80 5.79
CA ILE A 59 19.85 1.70 6.28
C ILE A 59 20.46 0.34 5.93
N LYS A 60 21.02 0.18 4.73
CA LYS A 60 21.75 -1.05 4.34
C LYS A 60 23.02 -1.27 5.16
N MET A 61 23.69 -0.18 5.55
CA MET A 61 24.87 -0.23 6.43
C MET A 61 24.52 -0.40 7.91
N LEU A 62 23.23 -0.52 8.26
CA LEU A 62 22.76 -0.69 9.64
C LEU A 62 23.19 0.45 10.58
N GLU A 63 23.43 1.66 10.05
CA GLU A 63 23.85 2.83 10.84
C GLU A 63 22.80 3.22 11.90
N PHE A 64 21.51 3.02 11.59
CA PHE A 64 20.39 3.35 12.49
C PHE A 64 19.93 2.20 13.37
N TYR A 65 20.49 1.00 13.18
CA TYR A 65 20.19 -0.16 14.00
C TYR A 65 21.10 -0.15 15.22
N SER A 66 20.50 -0.17 16.40
CA SER A 66 21.22 -0.19 17.68
C SER A 66 20.96 -1.51 18.39
N LEU A 67 21.99 -2.10 18.97
CA LEU A 67 21.85 -3.34 19.73
C LEU A 67 21.15 -3.10 21.07
N ASP A 68 21.30 -1.88 21.61
CA ASP A 68 20.76 -1.49 22.92
C ASP A 68 19.26 -1.12 22.86
N ASP A 69 18.74 -0.78 21.67
CA ASP A 69 17.34 -0.41 21.49
C ASP A 69 16.50 -1.63 21.10
N GLU A 70 15.93 -2.33 22.08
CA GLU A 70 15.04 -3.50 21.83
C GLU A 70 13.92 -3.20 20.83
N LYS A 71 13.42 -1.96 20.83
CA LYS A 71 12.32 -1.53 19.97
C LYS A 71 12.81 -1.03 18.62
N GLN A 72 14.11 -0.88 18.39
CA GLN A 72 14.70 -0.43 17.11
C GLN A 72 14.03 0.85 16.57
N THR A 73 13.77 1.81 17.45
CA THR A 73 12.98 3.01 17.17
C THR A 73 13.57 3.87 16.05
N ASN A 74 14.89 4.04 16.01
CA ASN A 74 15.56 4.87 15.02
C ASN A 74 15.59 4.22 13.62
N ASP A 75 15.91 2.93 13.53
CA ASP A 75 15.83 2.18 12.26
C ASP A 75 14.40 2.21 11.68
N ARG A 76 13.38 1.98 12.52
CA ARG A 76 11.97 2.08 12.11
C ARG A 76 11.60 3.45 11.58
N LYS A 77 12.00 4.52 12.28
CA LYS A 77 11.75 5.91 11.84
C LYS A 77 12.41 6.16 10.49
N MET A 78 13.70 5.85 10.34
CA MET A 78 14.42 6.15 9.10
C MET A 78 13.88 5.37 7.89
N ARG A 79 13.52 4.10 8.07
CA ARG A 79 12.84 3.30 7.02
C ARG A 79 11.48 3.87 6.67
N SER A 80 10.67 4.24 7.67
CA SER A 80 9.37 4.88 7.40
C SER A 80 9.55 6.17 6.61
N TYR A 81 10.58 6.98 6.93
CA TYR A 81 10.79 8.24 6.23
C TYR A 81 11.10 8.09 4.73
N GLN A 82 11.65 6.97 4.28
CA GLN A 82 11.83 6.69 2.84
C GLN A 82 10.49 6.66 2.10
N PHE A 83 9.47 6.04 2.71
CA PHE A 83 8.13 5.98 2.12
C PHE A 83 7.46 7.34 2.12
N SER A 84 7.67 8.17 3.15
CA SER A 84 7.20 9.55 3.12
C SER A 84 7.95 10.44 2.12
N ASP A 85 9.23 10.15 1.80
CA ASP A 85 9.93 10.81 0.69
C ASP A 85 9.27 10.45 -0.65
N CYS A 86 8.88 9.18 -0.85
CA CYS A 86 8.13 8.77 -2.04
C CYS A 86 6.80 9.54 -2.16
N VAL A 87 6.03 9.64 -1.07
CA VAL A 87 4.77 10.43 -1.05
C VAL A 87 5.04 11.88 -1.44
N ALA A 88 6.07 12.50 -0.84
CA ALA A 88 6.43 13.88 -1.14
C ALA A 88 6.79 14.09 -2.62
N ILE A 89 7.51 13.15 -3.24
CA ILE A 89 7.81 13.20 -4.69
C ILE A 89 6.51 13.10 -5.50
N VAL A 90 5.67 12.11 -5.19
CA VAL A 90 4.41 11.88 -5.91
C VAL A 90 3.49 13.10 -5.84
N VAL A 91 3.30 13.69 -4.66
CA VAL A 91 2.47 14.89 -4.47
C VAL A 91 3.07 16.12 -5.15
N ASN A 92 4.40 16.26 -5.17
CA ASN A 92 5.04 17.36 -5.91
C ASN A 92 4.83 17.20 -7.44
N VAL A 93 4.93 15.99 -7.97
CA VAL A 93 4.66 15.73 -9.40
C VAL A 93 3.21 16.05 -9.75
N ILE A 94 2.26 15.66 -8.90
CA ILE A 94 0.83 16.06 -8.99
C ILE A 94 0.69 17.58 -9.12
N LEU A 95 1.32 18.33 -8.22
CA LEU A 95 1.21 19.79 -8.19
C LEU A 95 1.77 20.42 -9.47
N CYS A 96 2.89 19.91 -9.99
CA CYS A 96 3.42 20.32 -11.29
C CYS A 96 2.41 20.10 -12.42
N ILE A 97 1.85 18.90 -12.53
CA ILE A 97 0.91 18.54 -13.60
C ILE A 97 -0.35 19.41 -13.52
N SER A 98 -0.86 19.66 -12.31
CA SER A 98 -2.09 20.43 -12.10
C SER A 98 -2.00 21.91 -12.52
N MET A 99 -0.78 22.47 -12.61
CA MET A 99 -0.56 23.89 -12.92
C MET A 99 -0.43 24.20 -14.42
N ASP A 100 -0.29 23.17 -15.25
CA ASP A 100 -0.15 23.31 -16.70
C ASP A 100 -1.43 22.82 -17.41
N GLU A 101 -2.15 23.75 -18.02
CA GLU A 101 -3.39 23.51 -18.75
C GLU A 101 -3.20 22.56 -19.94
N VAL A 102 -2.02 22.60 -20.58
CA VAL A 102 -1.70 21.71 -21.70
C VAL A 102 -1.50 20.30 -21.18
N PHE A 103 -0.73 20.11 -20.10
CA PHE A 103 -0.57 18.80 -19.48
C PHE A 103 -1.89 18.27 -18.91
N MET A 104 -2.73 19.10 -18.29
CA MET A 104 -4.06 18.70 -17.81
C MET A 104 -4.97 18.28 -18.97
N LYS A 105 -4.88 18.93 -20.13
CA LYS A 105 -5.66 18.56 -21.31
C LYS A 105 -5.25 17.20 -21.89
N TYR A 106 -3.96 16.86 -21.88
CA TYR A 106 -3.44 15.60 -22.44
C TYR A 106 -3.35 14.45 -21.44
N TYR A 107 -3.05 14.74 -20.17
CA TYR A 107 -2.76 13.78 -19.11
C TYR A 107 -3.66 13.91 -17.88
N GLY A 108 -4.60 14.86 -17.87
CA GLY A 108 -5.66 14.97 -16.85
C GLY A 108 -6.73 13.88 -16.99
N ASN A 109 -6.33 12.69 -17.41
CA ASN A 109 -7.19 11.52 -17.39
C ASN A 109 -7.50 11.21 -15.91
N SER A 110 -8.80 11.11 -15.59
CA SER A 110 -9.29 10.76 -14.25
C SER A 110 -8.66 9.48 -13.71
N LEU A 111 -8.28 8.54 -14.59
CA LEU A 111 -7.57 7.30 -14.22
C LEU A 111 -6.16 7.55 -13.68
N ILE A 112 -5.38 8.46 -14.27
CA ILE A 112 -4.02 8.78 -13.81
C ILE A 112 -4.11 9.38 -12.40
N TRP A 113 -5.05 10.29 -12.18
CA TRP A 113 -5.31 10.89 -10.88
C TRP A 113 -5.69 9.86 -9.82
N ILE A 114 -6.59 8.93 -10.15
CA ILE A 114 -6.98 7.84 -9.24
C ILE A 114 -5.77 6.97 -8.87
N VAL A 115 -4.96 6.55 -9.84
CA VAL A 115 -3.76 5.72 -9.61
C VAL A 115 -2.75 6.43 -8.72
N VAL A 116 -2.54 7.73 -8.93
CA VAL A 116 -1.59 8.52 -8.18
C VAL A 116 -2.06 8.79 -6.74
N CYS A 117 -3.35 9.10 -6.55
CA CYS A 117 -3.96 9.22 -5.22
C CYS A 117 -3.89 7.89 -4.47
N TYR A 118 -4.20 6.79 -5.15
CA TYR A 118 -4.09 5.43 -4.61
C TYR A 118 -2.67 5.11 -4.13
N ALA A 119 -1.66 5.35 -4.98
CA ALA A 119 -0.26 5.14 -4.62
C ALA A 119 0.17 6.00 -3.41
N SER A 120 -0.31 7.23 -3.33
CA SER A 120 -0.02 8.14 -2.22
C SER A 120 -0.60 7.64 -0.89
N ILE A 121 -1.88 7.23 -0.88
CA ILE A 121 -2.54 6.65 0.29
C ILE A 121 -1.80 5.38 0.73
N TYR A 122 -1.44 4.53 -0.22
CA TYR A 122 -0.70 3.31 0.05
C TYR A 122 0.65 3.58 0.74
N PHE A 123 1.47 4.48 0.19
CA PHE A 123 2.78 4.79 0.79
C PHE A 123 2.66 5.44 2.18
N VAL A 124 1.63 6.25 2.43
CA VAL A 124 1.33 6.75 3.78
C VAL A 124 0.97 5.60 4.73
N SER A 125 0.19 4.63 4.27
CA SER A 125 -0.12 3.44 5.07
C SER A 125 1.15 2.62 5.40
N VAL A 126 2.05 2.45 4.43
CA VAL A 126 3.35 1.77 4.65
C VAL A 126 4.19 2.52 5.68
N TYR A 127 4.24 3.85 5.60
CA TYR A 127 4.93 4.71 6.57
C TYR A 127 4.48 4.41 8.00
N PHE A 128 3.17 4.44 8.28
CA PHE A 128 2.64 4.18 9.62
C PHE A 128 2.84 2.74 10.06
N SER A 129 2.65 1.78 9.16
CA SER A 129 2.81 0.35 9.38
C SER A 129 4.23 -0.02 9.87
N ILE A 130 5.27 0.55 9.24
CA ILE A 130 6.67 0.30 9.62
C ILE A 130 7.04 1.06 10.90
N GLN A 131 6.64 2.32 11.03
CA GLN A 131 7.03 3.18 12.14
C GLN A 131 6.46 2.67 13.47
N LYS A 132 5.15 2.38 13.50
CA LYS A 132 4.45 1.95 14.72
C LYS A 132 4.62 0.46 15.01
N ASN A 133 4.84 -0.37 13.98
CA ASN A 133 5.02 -1.82 14.10
C ASN A 133 3.87 -2.51 14.88
N LEU A 134 2.63 -2.09 14.61
CA LEU A 134 1.41 -2.71 15.13
C LEU A 134 0.83 -3.67 14.08
N ILE A 135 0.28 -4.80 14.52
CA ILE A 135 -0.31 -5.79 13.61
C ILE A 135 -1.52 -5.18 12.88
N THR A 136 -2.36 -4.43 13.58
CA THR A 136 -3.54 -3.76 13.01
C THR A 136 -3.18 -2.82 11.85
N LEU A 137 -2.16 -1.99 12.01
CA LEU A 137 -1.69 -1.10 10.93
C LEU A 137 -1.06 -1.86 9.77
N LYS A 138 -0.44 -3.02 10.02
CA LYS A 138 0.04 -3.91 8.96
C LYS A 138 -1.12 -4.53 8.18
N VAL A 139 -2.18 -4.98 8.87
CA VAL A 139 -3.40 -5.51 8.23
C VAL A 139 -4.05 -4.45 7.36
N LEU A 140 -4.26 -3.24 7.90
CA LEU A 140 -4.80 -2.11 7.12
C LEU A 140 -3.94 -1.81 5.90
N CYS A 141 -2.61 -1.86 6.02
CA CYS A 141 -1.71 -1.65 4.90
C CYS A 141 -1.83 -2.72 3.81
N VAL A 142 -2.03 -3.99 4.18
CA VAL A 142 -2.28 -5.09 3.23
C VAL A 142 -3.63 -4.92 2.53
N LEU A 143 -4.66 -4.46 3.24
CA LEU A 143 -5.95 -4.13 2.62
C LEU A 143 -5.83 -2.96 1.64
N MET A 144 -5.12 -1.89 2.01
CA MET A 144 -4.89 -0.71 1.18
C MET A 144 -4.07 -0.96 -0.08
N SER A 145 -3.34 -2.07 -0.17
CA SER A 145 -2.68 -2.52 -1.42
C SER A 145 -3.64 -3.13 -2.44
N THR A 146 -4.94 -3.23 -2.13
CA THR A 146 -5.97 -3.69 -3.06
C THR A 146 -7.05 -2.61 -3.25
N MET A 147 -7.61 -2.51 -4.46
CA MET A 147 -8.74 -1.60 -4.72
C MET A 147 -9.95 -1.94 -3.82
N GLN A 148 -10.23 -3.22 -3.62
CA GLN A 148 -11.32 -3.74 -2.79
C GLN A 148 -11.11 -3.40 -1.32
N GLY A 149 -9.90 -3.59 -0.79
CA GLY A 149 -9.59 -3.23 0.59
C GLY A 149 -9.66 -1.73 0.84
N LEU A 150 -9.35 -0.90 -0.16
CA LEU A 150 -9.59 0.54 -0.09
C LEU A 150 -11.09 0.88 -0.09
N LEU A 151 -11.89 0.23 -0.93
CA LEU A 151 -13.35 0.40 -0.94
C LEU A 151 -13.98 -0.05 0.38
N ILE A 152 -13.53 -1.18 0.95
CA ILE A 152 -13.95 -1.65 2.28
C ILE A 152 -13.59 -0.61 3.34
N PHE A 153 -12.39 -0.05 3.28
CA PHE A 153 -11.95 0.97 4.23
C PHE A 153 -12.74 2.27 4.10
N LEU A 154 -13.00 2.75 2.87
CA LEU A 154 -13.87 3.91 2.64
C LEU A 154 -15.29 3.64 3.11
N GLY A 155 -15.83 2.45 2.86
CA GLY A 155 -17.13 2.02 3.35
C GLY A 155 -17.21 2.03 4.88
N LEU A 156 -16.16 1.58 5.57
CA LEU A 156 -16.06 1.66 7.04
C LEU A 156 -16.01 3.11 7.54
N ILE A 157 -15.28 4.01 6.87
CA ILE A 157 -15.26 5.43 7.22
C ILE A 157 -16.66 6.03 7.06
N ILE A 158 -17.31 5.81 5.93
CA ILE A 158 -18.67 6.30 5.65
C ILE A 158 -19.64 5.74 6.69
N PHE A 159 -19.54 4.45 7.01
CA PHE A 159 -20.35 3.82 8.05
C PHE A 159 -20.15 4.49 9.41
N VAL A 160 -18.91 4.74 9.84
CA VAL A 160 -18.63 5.44 11.10
C VAL A 160 -19.20 6.87 11.08
N VAL A 161 -19.07 7.60 9.97
CA VAL A 161 -19.64 8.95 9.81
C VAL A 161 -21.17 8.91 9.90
N ILE A 162 -21.83 7.93 9.30
CA ILE A 162 -23.27 7.73 9.40
C ILE A 162 -23.67 7.37 10.83
N MET A 163 -22.95 6.46 11.50
CA MET A 163 -23.25 6.12 12.89
C MET A 163 -23.09 7.34 13.80
N LEU A 164 -22.03 8.14 13.61
CA LEU A 164 -21.84 9.41 14.32
C LEU A 164 -22.96 10.40 14.03
N SER A 165 -23.41 10.53 12.78
CA SER A 165 -24.51 11.43 12.43
C SER A 165 -25.84 10.98 13.06
N VAL A 166 -26.09 9.68 13.13
CA VAL A 166 -27.25 9.08 13.83
C VAL A 166 -27.18 9.32 15.34
N PHE A 167 -26.01 9.16 15.96
CA PHE A 167 -25.81 9.49 17.38
C PHE A 167 -26.05 10.97 17.68
N VAL A 168 -25.70 11.87 16.77
CA VAL A 168 -25.85 13.32 16.95
C VAL A 168 -27.26 13.81 16.64
N HIS A 169 -27.94 13.24 15.64
CA HIS A 169 -29.24 13.75 15.15
C HIS A 169 -30.43 12.88 15.55
N GLY A 170 -30.23 11.76 16.25
CA GLY A 170 -31.29 10.92 16.84
C GLY A 170 -32.23 10.23 15.84
N ASN A 171 -32.12 10.51 14.55
CA ASN A 171 -32.98 9.95 13.53
C ASN A 171 -32.36 8.68 12.94
N CYS A 172 -33.06 7.57 13.12
CA CYS A 172 -32.81 6.35 12.37
C CYS A 172 -33.05 6.66 10.88
N VAL A 173 -31.96 6.71 10.12
CA VAL A 173 -32.04 6.68 8.66
C VAL A 173 -32.72 5.37 8.29
N ASN A 174 -33.90 5.44 7.65
CA ASN A 174 -34.54 4.27 7.04
C ASN A 174 -33.48 3.60 6.17
N ILE A 175 -33.10 2.36 6.52
CA ILE A 175 -32.21 1.55 5.70
C ILE A 175 -32.94 1.41 4.36
N PRO A 176 -32.42 1.98 3.25
CA PRO A 176 -33.10 1.92 1.97
C PRO A 176 -33.21 0.46 1.52
N ASN A 177 -33.98 0.21 0.46
CA ASN A 177 -33.86 -1.04 -0.30
C ASN A 177 -32.38 -1.40 -0.43
N LEU A 178 -32.03 -2.67 -0.14
CA LEU A 178 -30.65 -3.14 -0.01
C LEU A 178 -29.71 -2.65 -1.13
N PHE A 179 -30.27 -2.43 -2.33
CA PHE A 179 -29.63 -1.68 -3.40
C PHE A 179 -30.63 -0.76 -4.10
N ASP A 180 -30.23 0.50 -4.34
CA ASP A 180 -30.96 1.37 -5.27
C ASP A 180 -30.71 0.95 -6.73
N LYS A 181 -31.61 1.32 -7.65
CA LYS A 181 -31.49 0.99 -9.08
C LYS A 181 -30.13 1.36 -9.68
N SER A 182 -29.54 2.49 -9.27
CA SER A 182 -28.19 2.93 -9.70
C SER A 182 -27.06 2.03 -9.19
N GLN A 183 -27.23 1.44 -8.01
CA GLN A 183 -26.25 0.51 -7.42
C GLN A 183 -26.33 -0.86 -8.10
N ILE A 184 -27.54 -1.34 -8.38
CA ILE A 184 -27.78 -2.56 -9.17
C ILE A 184 -27.17 -2.40 -10.56
N ASP A 185 -27.42 -1.26 -11.19
CA ASP A 185 -26.84 -0.90 -12.48
C ASP A 185 -25.31 -0.91 -12.47
N SER A 186 -24.72 -0.32 -11.42
CA SER A 186 -23.26 -0.34 -11.22
C SER A 186 -22.74 -1.77 -11.08
N ILE A 187 -23.41 -2.65 -10.32
CA ILE A 187 -23.00 -4.06 -10.16
C ILE A 187 -22.98 -4.78 -11.51
N VAL A 188 -24.01 -4.60 -12.33
CA VAL A 188 -24.08 -5.20 -13.68
C VAL A 188 -22.99 -4.66 -14.59
N MET A 189 -22.74 -3.34 -14.57
CA MET A 189 -21.64 -2.72 -15.32
C MET A 189 -20.25 -3.18 -14.84
N TRP A 190 -20.04 -3.36 -13.54
CA TRP A 190 -18.80 -3.93 -13.01
C TRP A 190 -18.62 -5.38 -13.47
N GLY A 191 -19.70 -6.17 -13.49
CA GLY A 191 -19.74 -7.49 -14.14
C GLY A 191 -19.23 -7.43 -15.57
N PHE A 192 -19.81 -6.55 -16.38
CA PHE A 192 -19.42 -6.36 -17.77
C PHE A 192 -17.94 -6.00 -17.91
N ILE A 193 -17.47 -4.97 -17.19
CA ILE A 193 -16.08 -4.51 -17.26
C ILE A 193 -15.12 -5.64 -16.87
N PHE A 194 -15.35 -6.33 -15.77
CA PHE A 194 -14.40 -7.34 -15.31
C PHE A 194 -14.44 -8.64 -16.13
N GLU A 195 -15.60 -9.03 -16.68
CA GLU A 195 -15.71 -10.22 -17.54
C GLU A 195 -15.26 -9.94 -18.98
N LYS A 196 -15.53 -8.76 -19.54
CA LYS A 196 -15.24 -8.43 -20.94
C LYS A 196 -13.94 -7.65 -21.15
N MET A 197 -13.37 -7.06 -20.09
CA MET A 197 -12.07 -6.37 -20.13
C MET A 197 -11.05 -7.06 -19.21
N PRO A 198 -10.57 -8.27 -19.55
CA PRO A 198 -9.64 -9.04 -18.71
C PRO A 198 -8.28 -8.34 -18.51
N LEU A 199 -7.96 -7.35 -19.34
CA LEU A 199 -6.77 -6.52 -19.15
C LEU A 199 -6.89 -5.64 -17.90
N ILE A 200 -8.09 -5.16 -17.56
CA ILE A 200 -8.31 -4.32 -16.37
C ILE A 200 -8.19 -5.16 -15.09
N THR A 201 -8.80 -6.36 -15.06
CA THR A 201 -8.66 -7.30 -13.93
C THR A 201 -7.21 -7.71 -13.72
N SER A 202 -6.50 -8.10 -14.77
CA SER A 202 -5.10 -8.54 -14.67
C SER A 202 -4.15 -7.42 -14.24
N VAL A 203 -4.32 -6.20 -14.77
CA VAL A 203 -3.50 -5.04 -14.38
C VAL A 203 -3.72 -4.65 -12.92
N THR A 204 -4.97 -4.58 -12.46
CA THR A 204 -5.28 -4.21 -11.07
C THR A 204 -4.78 -5.24 -10.06
N ALA A 205 -4.91 -6.53 -10.38
CA ALA A 205 -4.33 -7.62 -9.58
C ALA A 205 -2.79 -7.53 -9.55
N SER A 206 -2.16 -7.31 -10.70
CA SER A 206 -0.69 -7.21 -10.82
C SER A 206 -0.14 -6.05 -9.99
N ILE A 207 -0.77 -4.87 -10.05
CA ILE A 207 -0.40 -3.71 -9.23
C ILE A 207 -0.45 -4.08 -7.75
N SER A 208 -1.51 -4.75 -7.30
CA SER A 208 -1.67 -5.13 -5.90
C SER A 208 -0.56 -6.06 -5.42
N ILE A 209 -0.16 -7.04 -6.24
CA ILE A 209 0.96 -7.94 -5.96
C ILE A 209 2.28 -7.15 -5.88
N ILE A 210 2.52 -6.23 -6.81
CA ILE A 210 3.70 -5.34 -6.77
C ILE A 210 3.73 -4.56 -5.45
N LEU A 211 2.58 -4.03 -5.02
CA LEU A 211 2.50 -3.29 -3.76
C LEU A 211 2.81 -4.20 -2.56
N TYR A 212 2.29 -5.44 -2.51
CA TYR A 212 2.66 -6.41 -1.48
C TYR A 212 4.18 -6.67 -1.43
N ILE A 213 4.80 -6.85 -2.60
CA ILE A 213 6.25 -7.01 -2.71
C ILE A 213 6.96 -5.78 -2.16
N VAL A 214 6.54 -4.57 -2.52
CA VAL A 214 7.11 -3.31 -2.00
C VAL A 214 7.02 -3.27 -0.46
N LEU A 215 5.89 -3.70 0.15
CA LEU A 215 5.75 -3.78 1.61
C LEU A 215 6.73 -4.79 2.23
N ILE A 216 6.89 -5.96 1.63
CA ILE A 216 7.82 -7.01 2.10
C ILE A 216 9.28 -6.54 1.99
N PHE A 217 9.62 -5.81 0.94
CA PHE A 217 10.96 -5.23 0.76
C PHE A 217 11.23 -4.01 1.64
N GLY A 218 10.21 -3.21 1.93
CA GLY A 218 10.28 -2.08 2.85
C GLY A 218 10.38 -2.47 4.32
N THR A 219 9.72 -3.56 4.70
CA THR A 219 9.64 -3.98 6.10
C THR A 219 10.98 -4.58 6.55
N PRO A 220 11.53 -4.15 7.71
CA PRO A 220 12.74 -4.77 8.26
C PRO A 220 12.47 -6.17 8.79
N TYR A 221 13.52 -7.02 8.79
CA TYR A 221 13.40 -8.44 9.09
C TYR A 221 12.76 -8.74 10.46
N TYR A 222 13.16 -8.02 11.51
CA TYR A 222 12.62 -8.20 12.86
C TYR A 222 11.11 -7.91 12.98
N GLN A 223 10.46 -7.36 11.95
CA GLN A 223 9.01 -7.17 11.89
C GLN A 223 8.28 -8.23 11.05
N TYR A 224 8.99 -9.19 10.44
CA TYR A 224 8.39 -10.17 9.52
C TYR A 224 7.34 -11.05 10.19
N ASN A 225 7.54 -11.46 11.44
CA ASN A 225 6.53 -12.25 12.15
C ASN A 225 5.17 -11.50 12.21
N LYS A 226 5.17 -10.22 12.57
CA LYS A 226 3.96 -9.38 12.58
C LYS A 226 3.38 -9.16 11.19
N LEU A 227 4.24 -9.08 10.16
CA LEU A 227 3.80 -8.95 8.77
C LEU A 227 3.13 -10.23 8.26
N ILE A 228 3.67 -11.41 8.59
CA ILE A 228 3.06 -12.72 8.28
C ILE A 228 1.68 -12.83 8.92
N TYR A 229 1.57 -12.48 10.21
CA TYR A 229 0.27 -12.45 10.88
C TYR A 229 -0.70 -11.51 10.18
N ALA A 230 -0.25 -10.32 9.76
CA ALA A 230 -1.10 -9.39 9.06
C ALA A 230 -1.62 -9.92 7.72
N PHE A 231 -0.78 -10.58 6.91
CA PHE A 231 -1.23 -11.22 5.67
C PHE A 231 -2.23 -12.35 5.93
N LYS A 232 -2.00 -13.19 6.96
CA LYS A 232 -2.96 -14.24 7.36
C LYS A 232 -4.30 -13.65 7.80
N THR A 233 -4.29 -12.60 8.60
CA THR A 233 -5.52 -11.90 9.01
C THR A 233 -6.23 -11.27 7.83
N ALA A 234 -5.50 -10.65 6.89
CA ALA A 234 -6.09 -10.09 5.67
C ALA A 234 -6.78 -11.17 4.82
N ILE A 235 -6.19 -12.37 4.69
CA ILE A 235 -6.85 -13.52 4.02
C ILE A 235 -8.17 -13.82 4.70
N ILE A 236 -8.19 -13.96 6.03
CA ILE A 236 -9.41 -14.27 6.79
C ILE A 236 -10.49 -13.20 6.53
N ILE A 237 -10.11 -11.92 6.52
CA ILE A 237 -11.04 -10.82 6.21
C ILE A 237 -11.61 -10.99 4.80
N PHE A 238 -10.77 -11.22 3.78
CA PHE A 238 -11.24 -11.43 2.41
C PHE A 238 -12.15 -12.65 2.27
N THR A 239 -11.87 -13.74 2.99
CA THR A 239 -12.73 -14.94 3.02
C THR A 239 -14.08 -14.65 3.69
N LEU A 240 -14.11 -13.90 4.79
CA LEU A 240 -15.37 -13.50 5.41
C LEU A 240 -16.18 -12.58 4.49
N CYS A 241 -15.52 -11.60 3.85
CA CYS A 241 -16.16 -10.74 2.85
C CYS A 241 -16.70 -11.56 1.67
N SER A 242 -15.99 -12.59 1.21
CA SER A 242 -16.48 -13.44 0.11
C SER A 242 -17.73 -14.22 0.53
N ILE A 243 -17.74 -14.80 1.73
CA ILE A 243 -18.92 -15.51 2.27
C ILE A 243 -20.13 -14.58 2.34
N VAL A 244 -19.94 -13.36 2.89
CA VAL A 244 -21.01 -12.37 2.97
C VAL A 244 -21.51 -11.97 1.58
N MET A 245 -20.61 -11.71 0.63
CA MET A 245 -21.01 -11.37 -0.74
C MET A 245 -21.79 -12.50 -1.41
N PHE A 246 -21.38 -13.77 -1.26
CA PHE A 246 -22.13 -14.90 -1.80
C PHE A 246 -23.52 -15.02 -1.19
N PHE A 247 -23.65 -14.76 0.12
CA PHE A 247 -24.94 -14.77 0.79
C PHE A 247 -25.86 -13.64 0.29
N VAL A 248 -25.34 -12.41 0.21
CA VAL A 248 -26.08 -11.25 -0.30
C VAL A 248 -26.49 -11.45 -1.76
N ILE A 249 -25.60 -11.98 -2.61
CA ILE A 249 -25.92 -12.30 -4.00
C ILE A 249 -27.05 -13.31 -4.06
N ASN A 250 -27.01 -14.39 -3.28
CA ASN A 250 -28.08 -15.40 -3.31
C ASN A 250 -29.46 -14.80 -2.95
N ILE A 251 -29.52 -13.80 -2.07
CA ILE A 251 -30.77 -13.13 -1.70
C ILE A 251 -31.21 -12.11 -2.76
N ALA A 252 -30.27 -11.36 -3.34
CA ALA A 252 -30.56 -10.27 -4.27
C ALA A 252 -30.52 -10.69 -5.76
N THR A 253 -30.24 -11.95 -6.07
CA THR A 253 -30.02 -12.41 -7.47
C THR A 253 -31.22 -12.09 -8.35
N ASP A 254 -32.43 -12.47 -7.92
CA ASP A 254 -33.61 -12.38 -8.77
C ASP A 254 -33.95 -10.92 -9.10
N SER A 255 -33.82 -10.02 -8.12
CA SER A 255 -34.06 -8.59 -8.32
C SER A 255 -33.01 -7.93 -9.22
N ILE A 256 -31.74 -8.32 -9.10
CA ILE A 256 -30.66 -7.81 -9.96
C ILE A 256 -30.83 -8.31 -11.40
N VAL A 257 -31.14 -9.60 -11.58
CA VAL A 257 -31.35 -10.21 -12.91
C VAL A 257 -32.56 -9.60 -13.59
N GLN A 258 -33.67 -9.44 -12.87
CA GLN A 258 -34.86 -8.79 -13.40
C GLN A 258 -34.57 -7.35 -13.85
N PHE A 259 -33.88 -6.56 -13.01
CA PHE A 259 -33.48 -5.21 -13.38
C PHE A 259 -32.58 -5.18 -14.62
N ALA A 260 -31.62 -6.10 -14.73
CA ALA A 260 -30.72 -6.17 -15.87
C ALA A 260 -31.49 -6.41 -17.18
N HIS A 261 -32.44 -7.34 -17.18
CA HIS A 261 -33.29 -7.60 -18.35
C HIS A 261 -34.21 -6.41 -18.70
N GLU A 262 -34.82 -5.78 -17.69
CA GLU A 262 -35.64 -4.57 -17.90
C GLU A 262 -34.82 -3.44 -18.52
N LYS A 263 -33.60 -3.21 -18.01
CA LYS A 263 -32.70 -2.19 -18.56
C LYS A 263 -32.20 -2.54 -19.96
N GLY A 264 -31.92 -3.81 -20.24
CA GLY A 264 -31.58 -4.29 -21.59
C GLY A 264 -32.67 -3.96 -22.60
N LYS A 265 -33.95 -4.16 -22.26
CA LYS A 265 -35.09 -3.77 -23.11
C LYS A 265 -35.15 -2.26 -23.34
N MET A 266 -34.98 -1.46 -22.28
CA MET A 266 -34.98 0.01 -22.40
C MET A 266 -33.84 0.56 -23.26
N LEU A 267 -32.67 -0.07 -23.25
CA LEU A 267 -31.54 0.33 -24.10
C LEU A 267 -31.85 0.18 -25.59
N LEU A 268 -32.59 -0.88 -25.96
CA LEU A 268 -33.03 -1.13 -27.33
C LEU A 268 -34.12 -0.15 -27.79
N GLU A 269 -35.02 0.24 -26.88
CA GLU A 269 -36.16 1.12 -27.19
C GLU A 269 -35.78 2.60 -27.29
N ASN A 270 -34.73 3.05 -26.59
CA ASN A 270 -34.44 4.48 -26.40
C ASN A 270 -33.19 4.99 -27.13
N MET A 271 -32.45 4.16 -27.86
CA MET A 271 -31.26 4.60 -28.62
C MET A 271 -31.29 4.09 -30.06
N PRO A 272 -30.90 4.92 -31.06
CA PRO A 272 -30.72 4.45 -32.43
C PRO A 272 -29.60 3.41 -32.47
N ASN A 273 -29.82 2.32 -33.22
CA ASN A 273 -28.93 1.14 -33.32
C ASN A 273 -27.46 1.47 -33.61
N ASP A 274 -27.16 2.63 -34.22
CA ASP A 274 -25.80 3.06 -34.55
C ASP A 274 -25.00 3.63 -33.36
N THR A 275 -25.61 3.79 -32.19
CA THR A 275 -24.99 4.39 -30.99
C THR A 275 -24.88 3.46 -29.78
N ILE A 276 -25.56 2.30 -29.83
CA ILE A 276 -25.52 1.32 -28.74
C ILE A 276 -24.24 0.49 -28.90
N ASP A 277 -23.40 0.47 -27.87
CA ASP A 277 -22.38 -0.58 -27.77
C ASP A 277 -23.10 -1.92 -27.59
N MET A 278 -23.31 -2.64 -28.70
CA MET A 278 -24.05 -3.91 -28.74
C MET A 278 -23.52 -4.93 -27.74
N SER A 279 -22.25 -4.83 -27.36
CA SER A 279 -21.65 -5.70 -26.34
C SER A 279 -22.23 -5.48 -24.95
N ILE A 280 -22.59 -4.24 -24.59
CA ILE A 280 -23.24 -3.89 -23.32
C ILE A 280 -24.68 -4.39 -23.34
N TYR A 281 -25.42 -4.12 -24.42
CA TYR A 281 -26.80 -4.61 -24.57
C TYR A 281 -26.89 -6.14 -24.45
N ASP A 282 -26.04 -6.87 -25.18
CA ASP A 282 -26.00 -8.33 -25.12
C ASP A 282 -25.64 -8.83 -23.72
N TYR A 283 -24.85 -8.07 -22.96
CA TYR A 283 -24.53 -8.40 -21.58
C TYR A 283 -25.72 -8.25 -20.64
N TYR A 284 -26.46 -7.14 -20.70
CA TYR A 284 -27.69 -6.94 -19.91
C TYR A 284 -28.76 -7.97 -20.26
N LYS A 285 -28.93 -8.27 -21.56
CA LYS A 285 -29.92 -9.25 -22.04
C LYS A 285 -29.63 -10.66 -21.53
N ASN A 286 -28.37 -11.05 -21.46
CA ASN A 286 -27.96 -12.40 -21.05
C ASN A 286 -27.48 -12.48 -19.59
N PHE A 287 -27.67 -11.40 -18.81
CA PHE A 287 -27.21 -11.33 -17.44
C PHE A 287 -27.90 -12.40 -16.58
N SER A 288 -27.12 -13.13 -15.80
CA SER A 288 -27.60 -14.26 -15.02
C SER A 288 -26.91 -14.34 -13.65
N LYS A 289 -27.39 -15.26 -12.81
CA LYS A 289 -26.75 -15.60 -11.53
C LYS A 289 -25.27 -15.96 -11.67
N THR A 290 -24.89 -16.57 -12.79
CA THR A 290 -23.51 -16.96 -13.08
C THR A 290 -22.60 -15.74 -13.19
N ASN A 291 -23.06 -14.66 -13.83
CA ASN A 291 -22.30 -13.42 -13.96
C ASN A 291 -22.04 -12.75 -12.61
N LEU A 292 -23.03 -12.76 -11.71
CA LEU A 292 -22.85 -12.28 -10.33
C LEU A 292 -21.84 -13.12 -9.56
N SER A 293 -21.89 -14.45 -9.72
CA SER A 293 -20.94 -15.35 -9.06
C SER A 293 -19.51 -15.15 -9.58
N ASN A 294 -19.35 -15.03 -10.90
CA ASN A 294 -18.09 -14.72 -11.56
C ASN A 294 -17.50 -13.39 -11.11
N LEU A 295 -18.33 -12.36 -10.94
CA LEU A 295 -17.91 -11.05 -10.45
C LEU A 295 -17.23 -11.16 -9.07
N VAL A 296 -17.79 -11.95 -8.14
CA VAL A 296 -17.15 -12.21 -6.83
C VAL A 296 -15.80 -12.89 -7.00
N TYR A 297 -15.72 -13.91 -7.86
CA TYR A 297 -14.46 -14.60 -8.11
C TYR A 297 -13.40 -13.68 -8.68
N LEU A 298 -13.74 -12.89 -9.72
CA LEU A 298 -12.84 -11.93 -10.35
C LEU A 298 -12.38 -10.84 -9.38
N LEU A 299 -13.24 -10.43 -8.44
CA LEU A 299 -12.94 -9.39 -7.46
C LEU A 299 -12.12 -9.87 -6.26
N LEU A 300 -12.10 -11.16 -5.92
CA LEU A 300 -11.51 -11.63 -4.66
C LEU A 300 -10.39 -12.63 -4.85
N LEU A 301 -10.52 -13.54 -5.82
CA LEU A 301 -9.58 -14.64 -6.03
C LEU A 301 -8.16 -14.17 -6.40
N PRO A 302 -7.97 -13.17 -7.28
CA PRO A 302 -6.63 -12.68 -7.60
C PRO A 302 -5.89 -12.11 -6.38
N TYR A 303 -6.62 -11.49 -5.44
CA TYR A 303 -6.04 -10.85 -4.27
C TYR A 303 -5.72 -11.86 -3.17
N THR A 304 -6.60 -12.83 -2.92
CA THR A 304 -6.30 -13.94 -2.00
C THR A 304 -5.10 -14.75 -2.49
N PHE A 305 -5.04 -15.04 -3.80
CA PHE A 305 -3.87 -15.65 -4.43
C PHE A 305 -2.61 -14.78 -4.27
N GLY A 306 -2.71 -13.48 -4.54
CA GLY A 306 -1.61 -12.53 -4.36
C GLY A 306 -1.07 -12.49 -2.92
N ILE A 307 -1.94 -12.59 -1.92
CA ILE A 307 -1.51 -12.68 -0.51
C ILE A 307 -0.80 -14.01 -0.23
N LEU A 308 -1.29 -15.14 -0.75
CA LEU A 308 -0.63 -16.44 -0.60
C LEU A 308 0.78 -16.43 -1.21
N VAL A 309 0.92 -15.91 -2.44
CA VAL A 309 2.23 -15.72 -3.09
C VAL A 309 3.14 -14.83 -2.26
N SER A 310 2.59 -13.73 -1.71
CA SER A 310 3.34 -12.82 -0.84
C SER A 310 3.82 -13.50 0.45
N GLY A 311 3.02 -14.41 1.01
CA GLY A 311 3.42 -15.26 2.14
C GLY A 311 4.64 -16.12 1.82
N LEU A 312 4.63 -16.81 0.66
CA LEU A 312 5.77 -17.61 0.20
C LEU A 312 7.03 -16.76 0.02
N ILE A 313 6.90 -15.55 -0.54
CA ILE A 313 8.03 -14.62 -0.70
C ILE A 313 8.62 -14.24 0.66
N ILE A 314 7.79 -14.01 1.68
CA ILE A 314 8.28 -13.70 3.03
C ILE A 314 9.05 -14.89 3.61
N ASP A 315 8.55 -16.11 3.46
CA ASP A 315 9.21 -17.32 3.98
C ASP A 315 10.55 -17.57 3.29
N ILE A 316 10.62 -17.45 1.96
CA ILE A 316 11.88 -17.52 1.20
C ILE A 316 12.86 -16.47 1.74
N LYS A 317 12.42 -15.23 1.91
CA LYS A 317 13.25 -14.14 2.39
C LYS A 317 13.70 -14.34 3.84
N LYS A 318 12.86 -14.95 4.67
CA LYS A 318 13.19 -15.30 6.05
C LYS A 318 14.33 -16.31 6.07
N ASN A 319 14.22 -17.38 5.29
CA ASN A 319 15.28 -18.39 5.15
C ASN A 319 16.58 -17.81 4.59
N MET A 320 16.50 -16.93 3.59
CA MET A 320 17.67 -16.22 3.07
C MET A 320 18.34 -15.34 4.12
N ASN A 321 17.57 -14.70 4.99
CA ASN A 321 18.11 -13.85 6.04
C ASN A 321 18.74 -14.67 7.16
N VAL A 322 18.18 -15.83 7.54
CA VAL A 322 18.85 -16.76 8.46
C VAL A 322 20.23 -17.16 7.93
N LYS A 323 20.34 -17.51 6.65
CA LYS A 323 21.66 -17.78 6.00
C LYS A 323 22.61 -16.58 6.05
N LYS A 324 22.09 -15.34 6.00
CA LYS A 324 22.92 -14.12 6.15
C LYS A 324 23.35 -13.91 7.60
N ALA A 325 22.52 -14.28 8.57
CA ALA A 325 22.89 -14.28 9.98
C ALA A 325 24.02 -15.28 10.21
N ASP A 326 23.90 -16.52 9.75
CA ASP A 326 24.95 -17.55 9.92
C ASP A 326 26.28 -17.10 9.30
N LYS A 327 26.26 -16.53 8.08
CA LYS A 327 27.47 -15.95 7.47
C LYS A 327 28.06 -14.79 8.26
N ALA A 328 27.22 -13.94 8.86
CA ALA A 328 27.71 -12.86 9.71
C ALA A 328 28.37 -13.42 10.98
N PHE A 329 27.80 -14.48 11.55
CA PHE A 329 28.36 -15.18 12.70
C PHE A 329 29.72 -15.82 12.37
N GLU A 330 29.86 -16.50 11.24
CA GLU A 330 31.14 -17.06 10.78
C GLU A 330 32.25 -15.99 10.69
N VAL A 331 31.92 -14.79 10.21
CA VAL A 331 32.89 -13.68 10.16
C VAL A 331 33.28 -13.22 11.57
N ILE A 332 32.33 -13.13 12.50
CA ILE A 332 32.60 -12.79 13.92
C ILE A 332 33.53 -13.84 14.55
N MET A 333 33.34 -15.13 14.25
CA MET A 333 34.17 -16.21 14.78
C MET A 333 35.62 -16.15 14.25
N THR A 334 35.80 -15.73 13.00
CA THR A 334 37.08 -15.83 12.27
C THR A 334 37.90 -14.55 12.29
N HIS A 335 37.26 -13.37 12.31
CA HIS A 335 37.94 -12.09 12.18
C HIS A 335 37.91 -11.31 13.48
N LYS A 336 39.09 -10.91 13.95
CA LYS A 336 39.26 -10.62 15.37
C LYS A 336 39.04 -9.17 15.78
N TRP A 337 39.03 -8.14 14.90
CA TRP A 337 38.98 -6.75 15.43
C TRP A 337 38.35 -5.63 14.58
N LEU A 338 38.34 -5.66 13.24
CA LEU A 338 38.12 -4.40 12.49
C LEU A 338 36.67 -4.05 12.09
N GLU A 339 35.70 -4.97 12.16
CA GLU A 339 34.30 -4.68 11.79
C GLU A 339 33.27 -5.43 12.65
N ILE A 340 33.67 -5.89 13.85
CA ILE A 340 32.83 -6.76 14.70
C ILE A 340 31.46 -6.14 14.96
N ASP A 341 31.39 -4.85 15.28
CA ASP A 341 30.13 -4.15 15.55
C ASP A 341 29.15 -4.22 14.37
N TYR A 342 29.64 -4.05 13.14
CA TYR A 342 28.82 -4.13 11.94
C TYR A 342 28.29 -5.55 11.74
N TYR A 343 29.15 -6.56 11.84
CA TYR A 343 28.73 -7.96 11.67
C TYR A 343 27.82 -8.44 12.81
N LEU A 344 28.01 -7.94 14.02
CA LEU A 344 27.16 -8.26 15.17
C LEU A 344 25.79 -7.62 15.03
N LYS A 345 25.71 -6.35 14.60
CA LYS A 345 24.43 -5.73 14.18
C LYS A 345 23.76 -6.52 13.07
N LYS A 346 24.54 -6.96 12.07
CA LYS A 346 24.06 -7.75 10.94
C LYS A 346 23.50 -9.11 11.38
N TYR A 347 24.19 -9.80 12.28
CA TYR A 347 23.77 -11.06 12.88
C TYR A 347 22.40 -10.91 13.54
N TYR A 348 22.28 -9.98 14.49
CA TYR A 348 21.03 -9.76 15.22
C TYR A 348 19.91 -9.21 14.35
N TYR A 349 20.22 -8.28 13.43
CA TYR A 349 19.23 -7.74 12.50
C TYR A 349 18.55 -8.84 11.66
N TYR A 350 19.31 -9.86 11.24
CA TYR A 350 18.79 -10.98 10.45
C TYR A 350 18.25 -12.15 11.29
N GLY A 351 18.07 -11.98 12.60
CA GLY A 351 17.49 -12.99 13.47
C GLY A 351 18.48 -14.00 14.01
N GLY A 352 19.75 -13.61 14.15
CA GLY A 352 20.75 -14.38 14.85
C GLY A 352 20.28 -14.79 16.24
N ASP A 353 20.66 -15.99 16.64
CA ASP A 353 20.29 -16.58 17.91
C ASP A 353 21.15 -16.03 19.06
N LYS A 354 20.51 -15.45 20.07
CA LYS A 354 21.18 -14.92 21.26
C LYS A 354 21.91 -16.03 22.02
N SER A 355 21.37 -17.25 22.09
CA SER A 355 22.06 -18.36 22.79
C SER A 355 23.36 -18.76 22.09
N LYS A 356 23.36 -18.85 20.75
CA LYS A 356 24.58 -19.12 19.98
C LYS A 356 25.67 -18.08 20.25
N MET A 357 25.32 -16.80 20.33
CA MET A 357 26.30 -15.75 20.62
C MET A 357 26.85 -15.85 22.05
N GLN A 358 25.98 -16.08 23.03
CA GLN A 358 26.39 -16.25 24.44
C GLN A 358 27.33 -17.44 24.63
N MET A 359 27.06 -18.56 23.96
CA MET A 359 27.94 -19.73 23.98
C MET A 359 29.33 -19.40 23.42
N PHE A 360 29.41 -18.66 22.32
CA PHE A 360 30.69 -18.24 21.75
C PHE A 360 31.47 -17.33 22.71
N GLU A 361 30.82 -16.36 23.33
CA GLU A 361 31.45 -15.46 24.31
C GLU A 361 32.02 -16.25 25.49
N GLN A 362 31.27 -17.23 26.01
CA GLN A 362 31.73 -18.10 27.09
C GLN A 362 32.94 -18.96 26.67
N ILE A 363 32.90 -19.56 25.47
CA ILE A 363 34.02 -20.34 24.93
C ILE A 363 35.28 -19.47 24.80
N ASN A 364 35.14 -18.24 24.30
CA ASN A 364 36.27 -17.31 24.20
C ASN A 364 36.86 -16.95 25.57
N ILE A 365 36.01 -16.67 26.57
CA ILE A 365 36.45 -16.38 27.93
C ILE A 365 37.23 -17.57 28.52
N ILE A 366 36.73 -18.79 28.33
CA ILE A 366 37.41 -20.01 28.78
C ILE A 366 38.75 -20.18 28.05
N SER A 367 38.79 -20.01 26.72
CA SER A 367 40.02 -20.17 25.93
C SER A 367 41.11 -19.15 26.30
N ASN A 368 40.71 -17.93 26.67
CA ASN A 368 41.64 -16.89 27.09
C ASN A 368 42.14 -17.10 28.54
N LYS A 369 41.41 -17.86 29.38
CA LYS A 369 41.87 -18.26 30.72
C LYS A 369 42.82 -19.46 30.70
N LEU A 370 42.81 -20.24 29.63
CA LEU A 370 43.65 -21.43 29.44
C LEU A 370 44.98 -21.13 28.72
N LYS A 371 45.17 -19.89 28.24
CA LYS A 371 46.44 -19.34 27.74
C LYS A 371 47.07 -18.50 28.82
#